data_AF-A0A268BTJ9-F1
#
_entry.id   AF-A0A268BTJ9-F1
#
_cell.length_a   1.000
_cell.length_b   1.000
_cell.length_c   1.000
_cell.angle_alpha   90.00
_cell.angle_beta   90.00
_cell.angle_gamma   90.00
#
_symmetry.space_group_name_H-M   'P 1'
#
loop_
_entity.id
_entity.type
_entity.pdbx_description
1 polymer ?
#
loop_
_entity_poly.entity_id
_entity_poly.type
_entity_poly.pdbx_seq_one_letter_code
_entity_poly.pdbx_strand_id
1 'polypeptide(L)'
;MKLGARMLKTGVAITLALYAATLLNLTPVFAAIGAAFSMRQSVYQSYIGLMDQVKGNVVGLVVAVAMYYTFGTEPIIIGVSAILTIGLCVSLKIRESVIAIVSLVSVMENTSGMDFLPFALLRFSTLTLGILSAFFVNLVFLPPKYEVVLLQKIDQFSTEILQWLRVATRNWSDQPALKDEIARIESEIQKIDDIYTRFTEERTYTQKQKLVKARKLVVIRQLITTLKQSHGILKEVYDLGEKMSELPNCSSETFVEELDKAIMSHEKLILSAMGRIKHQQEESSIRETLDPDIPALVDLLIHVFENKENDEKMLFLPLASRLMEYHRELDRLKRLLNSYLRYHNEDSTVVMPKE
;
A
#
# COMPACT_ATOMS: atom_id res chain seq x y z
N MET A 1 -15.84 3.37 17.40
CA MET A 1 -16.01 4.05 16.09
C MET A 1 -14.70 4.75 15.76
N LYS A 2 -13.89 4.20 14.84
CA LYS A 2 -12.58 4.81 14.53
C LYS A 2 -12.81 6.01 13.61
N LEU A 3 -12.66 7.22 14.14
CA LEU A 3 -12.63 8.44 13.34
C LEU A 3 -11.54 8.27 12.26
N GLY A 4 -11.95 8.18 10.99
CA GLY A 4 -11.00 7.94 9.90
C GLY A 4 -10.06 9.13 9.71
N ALA A 5 -8.79 8.86 9.38
CA ALA A 5 -7.76 9.86 9.11
C ALA A 5 -8.20 10.94 8.11
N ARG A 6 -9.15 10.61 7.22
CA ARG A 6 -9.79 11.55 6.28
C ARG A 6 -10.55 12.68 6.99
N MET A 7 -11.30 12.38 8.06
CA MET A 7 -12.07 13.41 8.79
C MET A 7 -11.14 14.38 9.52
N LEU A 8 -10.06 13.85 10.11
CA LEU A 8 -9.09 14.66 10.83
C LEU A 8 -8.37 15.64 9.88
N LYS A 9 -7.90 15.18 8.71
CA LYS A 9 -7.27 16.09 7.73
C LYS A 9 -8.23 17.16 7.22
N THR A 10 -9.51 16.84 7.01
CA THR A 10 -10.50 17.84 6.61
C THR A 10 -10.67 18.91 7.69
N GLY A 11 -10.76 18.51 8.96
CA GLY A 11 -10.81 19.44 10.09
C GLY A 11 -9.58 20.37 10.11
N VAL A 12 -8.38 19.80 9.98
CA VAL A 12 -7.12 20.58 9.94
C VAL A 12 -7.09 21.58 8.77
N ALA A 13 -7.55 21.19 7.58
CA ALA A 13 -7.64 22.09 6.44
C ALA A 13 -8.59 23.26 6.66
N ILE A 14 -9.74 23.00 7.30
CA ILE A 14 -10.71 24.04 7.66
C ILE A 14 -10.08 24.99 8.68
N THR A 15 -9.45 24.47 9.74
CA THR A 15 -8.77 25.29 10.75
C THR A 15 -7.68 26.16 10.13
N LEU A 16 -6.85 25.59 9.26
CA LEU A 16 -5.80 26.33 8.55
C LEU A 16 -6.38 27.43 7.66
N ALA A 17 -7.47 27.15 6.94
CA ALA A 17 -8.12 28.14 6.08
C ALA A 17 -8.74 29.29 6.88
N LEU A 18 -9.38 29.00 8.01
CA LEU A 18 -9.92 30.01 8.93
C LEU A 18 -8.82 30.91 9.46
N TYR A 19 -7.73 30.33 9.97
CA TYR A 19 -6.62 31.08 10.55
C TYR A 19 -5.92 31.95 9.51
N ALA A 20 -5.68 31.40 8.31
CA ALA A 20 -5.10 32.15 7.20
C ALA A 20 -6.00 33.31 6.77
N ALA A 21 -7.32 33.11 6.72
CA ALA A 21 -8.26 34.17 6.37
C ALA A 21 -8.31 35.27 7.43
N THR A 22 -8.30 34.92 8.72
CA THR A 22 -8.26 35.91 9.80
C THR A 22 -6.96 36.72 9.79
N LEU A 23 -5.82 36.09 9.50
CA LEU A 23 -4.53 36.77 9.43
C LEU A 23 -4.46 37.79 8.28
N LEU A 24 -5.12 37.49 7.17
CA LEU A 24 -5.21 38.36 5.99
C LEU A 24 -6.37 39.36 6.06
N ASN A 25 -7.08 39.45 7.18
CA ASN A 25 -8.30 40.27 7.35
C ASN A 25 -9.38 40.00 6.29
N LEU A 26 -9.49 38.74 5.87
CA LEU A 26 -10.50 38.29 4.92
C LEU A 26 -11.67 37.58 5.62
N THR A 27 -12.76 37.33 4.90
CA THR A 27 -13.96 36.66 5.45
C THR A 27 -13.70 35.16 5.70
N PRO A 28 -13.59 34.69 6.96
CA PRO A 28 -13.10 33.34 7.25
C PRO A 28 -14.05 32.22 6.82
N VAL A 29 -15.37 32.47 6.90
CA VAL A 29 -16.41 31.48 6.57
C VAL A 29 -16.25 30.92 5.15
N PHE A 30 -15.97 31.78 4.17
CA PHE A 30 -15.84 31.35 2.78
C PHE A 30 -14.52 30.62 2.51
N ALA A 31 -13.45 30.94 3.25
CA ALA A 31 -12.22 30.15 3.21
C ALA A 31 -12.43 28.73 3.76
N ALA A 32 -13.21 28.59 4.85
CA ALA A 32 -13.59 27.29 5.40
C ALA A 32 -14.43 26.47 4.42
N ILE A 33 -15.43 27.09 3.77
CA ILE A 33 -16.25 26.46 2.73
C ILE A 33 -15.36 26.00 1.58
N GLY A 34 -14.48 26.87 1.07
CA GLY A 34 -13.51 26.54 0.05
C GLY A 34 -12.65 25.34 0.43
N ALA A 35 -12.12 25.29 1.64
CA ALA A 35 -11.29 24.18 2.12
C ALA A 35 -12.07 22.86 2.26
N ALA A 36 -13.29 22.92 2.80
CA ALA A 36 -14.15 21.74 3.00
C ALA A 36 -14.50 21.06 1.68
N PHE A 37 -14.89 21.83 0.65
CA PHE A 37 -15.23 21.30 -0.67
C PHE A 37 -14.00 20.92 -1.50
N SER A 38 -12.83 21.46 -1.18
CA SER A 38 -11.59 21.17 -1.93
C SER A 38 -10.85 19.93 -1.43
N MET A 39 -11.18 19.41 -0.24
CA MET A 39 -10.45 18.28 0.34
C MET A 39 -10.67 16.97 -0.45
N ARG A 40 -9.56 16.35 -0.90
CA ARG A 40 -9.58 15.14 -1.74
C ARG A 40 -9.08 13.89 -1.03
N GLN A 41 -9.32 12.74 -1.66
CA GLN A 41 -8.83 11.45 -1.18
C GLN A 41 -7.33 11.26 -1.45
N SER A 42 -6.79 11.79 -2.54
CA SER A 42 -5.39 11.66 -2.93
C SER A 42 -4.75 13.01 -3.29
N VAL A 43 -3.41 13.10 -3.15
CA VAL A 43 -2.62 14.29 -3.52
C VAL A 43 -2.72 14.59 -5.01
N TYR A 44 -2.65 13.56 -5.85
CA TYR A 44 -2.77 13.71 -7.31
C TYR A 44 -4.12 14.30 -7.73
N GLN A 45 -5.23 13.79 -7.17
CA GLN A 45 -6.55 14.39 -7.41
C GLN A 45 -6.66 15.79 -6.84
N SER A 46 -5.99 16.07 -5.72
CA SER A 46 -5.90 17.42 -5.17
C SER A 46 -5.23 18.38 -6.14
N TYR A 47 -4.17 17.95 -6.83
CA TYR A 47 -3.45 18.78 -7.78
C TYR A 47 -4.28 19.09 -9.02
N ILE A 48 -4.87 18.07 -9.66
CA ILE A 48 -5.72 18.34 -10.83
C ILE A 48 -6.99 19.08 -10.40
N GLY A 49 -7.52 18.77 -9.20
CA GLY A 49 -8.66 19.45 -8.60
C GLY A 49 -8.39 20.93 -8.31
N LEU A 50 -7.21 21.28 -7.78
CA LEU A 50 -6.79 22.66 -7.55
C LEU A 50 -6.92 23.50 -8.83
N MET A 51 -6.42 22.98 -9.95
CA MET A 51 -6.48 23.66 -11.24
C MET A 51 -7.93 23.86 -11.71
N ASP A 52 -8.76 22.82 -11.60
CA ASP A 52 -10.17 22.88 -12.00
C ASP A 52 -10.98 23.83 -11.11
N GLN A 53 -10.71 23.82 -9.80
CA GLN A 53 -11.43 24.62 -8.81
C GLN A 53 -11.07 26.10 -8.89
N VAL A 54 -9.79 26.42 -9.14
CA VAL A 54 -9.37 27.80 -9.42
C VAL A 54 -10.01 28.31 -10.71
N LYS A 55 -10.02 27.51 -11.80
CA LYS A 55 -10.72 27.85 -13.04
C LYS A 55 -12.22 28.05 -12.81
N GLY A 56 -12.86 27.15 -12.07
CA GLY A 56 -14.28 27.25 -11.72
C GLY A 56 -14.59 28.52 -10.92
N ASN A 57 -13.73 28.87 -9.96
CA ASN A 57 -13.85 30.10 -9.19
C ASN A 57 -13.74 31.35 -10.08
N VAL A 58 -12.82 31.35 -11.06
CA VAL A 58 -12.72 32.43 -12.06
C VAL A 58 -13.98 32.54 -12.92
N VAL A 59 -14.51 31.41 -13.39
CA VAL A 59 -15.76 31.41 -14.19
C VAL A 59 -16.93 31.94 -13.38
N GLY A 60 -17.08 31.49 -12.13
CA GLY A 60 -18.12 31.98 -11.22
C GLY A 60 -18.03 33.49 -10.99
N LEU A 61 -16.82 34.00 -10.74
CA LEU A 61 -16.58 35.44 -10.59
C LEU A 61 -16.98 36.23 -11.86
N VAL A 62 -16.52 35.80 -13.03
CA VAL A 62 -16.78 36.51 -14.30
C VAL A 62 -18.27 36.55 -14.61
N VAL A 63 -18.98 35.43 -14.44
CA VAL A 63 -20.43 35.37 -14.68
C VAL A 63 -21.18 36.23 -13.65
N ALA A 64 -20.79 36.19 -12.36
CA ALA A 64 -21.41 37.02 -11.34
C ALA A 64 -21.26 38.52 -11.65
N VAL A 65 -20.07 38.94 -12.06
CA VAL A 65 -19.80 40.33 -12.43
C VAL A 65 -20.61 40.75 -13.64
N ALA A 66 -20.65 39.94 -14.70
CA ALA A 66 -21.44 40.24 -15.89
C ALA A 66 -22.93 40.38 -15.56
N MET A 67 -23.49 39.39 -14.85
CA MET A 67 -24.93 39.32 -14.55
C MET A 67 -25.37 40.40 -13.56
N TYR A 68 -24.50 40.77 -12.61
CA TYR A 68 -24.74 41.87 -11.69
C TYR A 68 -24.94 43.20 -12.43
N TYR A 69 -24.04 43.54 -13.35
CA TYR A 69 -24.12 44.81 -14.09
C TYR A 69 -25.25 44.84 -15.12
N THR A 70 -25.71 43.70 -15.64
CA THR A 70 -26.78 43.66 -16.64
C THR A 70 -28.18 43.56 -16.04
N PHE A 71 -28.36 42.78 -14.97
CA PHE A 71 -29.68 42.45 -14.43
C PHE A 71 -29.83 42.73 -12.93
N GLY A 72 -28.73 42.86 -12.18
CA GLY A 72 -28.75 43.03 -10.72
C GLY A 72 -28.66 41.72 -9.93
N THR A 73 -29.21 41.71 -8.70
CA THR A 73 -29.02 40.63 -7.71
C THR A 73 -30.31 39.89 -7.33
N GLU A 74 -31.37 39.97 -8.12
CA GLU A 74 -32.61 39.22 -7.83
C GLU A 74 -32.35 37.71 -7.76
N PRO A 75 -32.99 36.96 -6.84
CA PRO A 75 -32.77 35.52 -6.69
C PRO A 75 -32.96 34.71 -7.99
N ILE A 76 -33.91 35.14 -8.83
CA ILE A 76 -34.15 34.53 -10.15
C ILE A 76 -32.92 34.69 -11.05
N ILE A 77 -32.27 35.86 -11.03
CA ILE A 77 -31.07 36.15 -11.82
C ILE A 77 -29.91 35.28 -11.32
N ILE A 78 -29.74 35.11 -10.01
CA ILE A 78 -28.72 34.23 -9.44
C ILE A 78 -28.92 32.79 -9.93
N GLY A 79 -30.18 32.31 -9.92
CA GLY A 79 -30.53 30.98 -10.43
C GLY A 79 -30.18 30.81 -11.91
N VAL A 80 -30.57 31.76 -12.76
CA VAL A 80 -30.23 31.75 -14.20
C VAL A 80 -28.72 31.81 -14.42
N SER A 81 -28.01 32.64 -13.65
CA SER A 81 -26.55 32.77 -13.67
C SER A 81 -25.86 31.47 -13.30
N ALA A 82 -26.42 30.69 -12.35
CA ALA A 82 -25.90 29.39 -11.97
C ALA A 82 -26.03 28.37 -13.10
N ILE A 83 -27.17 28.33 -13.80
CA ILE A 83 -27.38 27.47 -14.97
C ILE A 83 -26.34 27.82 -16.07
N LEU A 84 -26.15 29.11 -16.34
CA LEU A 84 -25.16 29.59 -17.30
C LEU A 84 -23.73 29.19 -16.89
N THR A 85 -23.40 29.36 -15.61
CA THR A 85 -22.08 28.99 -15.05
C THR A 85 -21.80 27.50 -15.19
N ILE A 86 -22.80 26.65 -14.92
CA ILE A 86 -22.68 25.20 -15.11
C ILE A 86 -22.43 24.86 -16.58
N GLY A 87 -23.19 25.46 -17.50
CA GLY A 87 -23.00 25.29 -18.94
C GLY A 87 -21.60 25.69 -19.42
N LEU A 88 -21.08 26.82 -18.91
CA LEU A 88 -19.72 27.27 -19.18
C LEU A 88 -18.66 26.32 -18.60
N CYS A 89 -18.85 25.82 -17.38
CA CYS A 89 -17.95 24.84 -16.78
C CYS A 89 -17.85 23.56 -17.62
N VAL A 90 -18.99 23.06 -18.12
CA VAL A 90 -19.03 21.89 -19.01
C VAL A 90 -18.30 22.17 -20.32
N SER A 91 -18.55 23.32 -20.95
CA SER A 91 -17.87 23.74 -22.19
C SER A 91 -16.35 23.83 -22.03
N LEU A 92 -15.89 24.36 -20.90
CA LEU A 92 -14.46 24.50 -20.55
C LEU A 92 -13.83 23.22 -19.99
N LYS A 93 -14.56 22.10 -19.97
CA LYS A 93 -14.13 20.81 -19.41
C LYS A 93 -13.68 20.88 -17.95
N ILE A 94 -14.26 21.81 -17.18
CA ILE A 94 -14.06 21.89 -15.74
C ILE A 94 -14.87 20.77 -15.11
N ARG A 95 -14.19 19.78 -14.52
CA ARG A 95 -14.84 18.56 -14.01
C ARG A 95 -15.74 18.82 -12.81
N GLU A 96 -15.56 19.95 -12.12
CA GLU A 96 -16.32 20.29 -10.93
C GLU A 96 -16.83 21.73 -10.95
N SER A 97 -18.14 21.84 -11.04
CA SER A 97 -18.85 23.11 -11.02
C SER A 97 -19.25 23.59 -9.63
N VAL A 98 -19.12 22.76 -8.58
CA VAL A 98 -19.60 23.10 -7.23
C VAL A 98 -18.97 24.41 -6.72
N ILE A 99 -17.65 24.54 -6.84
CA ILE A 99 -16.93 25.75 -6.41
C ILE A 99 -17.27 26.96 -7.30
N ALA A 100 -17.55 26.74 -8.58
CA ALA A 100 -18.00 27.82 -9.47
C ALA A 100 -19.37 28.38 -9.04
N ILE A 101 -20.30 27.51 -8.65
CA ILE A 101 -21.62 27.90 -8.14
C ILE A 101 -21.49 28.60 -6.78
N VAL A 102 -20.70 28.04 -5.86
CA VAL A 102 -20.45 28.67 -4.55
C VAL A 102 -19.83 30.05 -4.72
N SER A 103 -18.87 30.18 -5.63
CA SER A 103 -18.26 31.47 -6.00
C SER A 103 -19.29 32.46 -6.52
N LEU A 104 -20.06 32.08 -7.54
CA LEU A 104 -21.12 32.90 -8.12
C LEU A 104 -22.09 33.43 -7.05
N VAL A 105 -22.66 32.52 -6.25
CA VAL A 105 -23.65 32.87 -5.22
C VAL A 105 -23.01 33.77 -4.16
N SER A 106 -21.80 33.46 -3.71
CA SER A 106 -21.10 34.25 -2.68
C SER A 106 -20.76 35.68 -3.10
N VAL A 107 -20.60 35.92 -4.41
CA VAL A 107 -20.32 37.24 -4.99
C VAL A 107 -21.62 38.02 -5.23
N MET A 108 -22.67 37.36 -5.72
CA MET A 108 -23.95 38.02 -6.00
C MET A 108 -24.75 38.35 -4.72
N GLU A 109 -24.55 37.61 -3.64
CA GLU A 109 -25.04 37.94 -2.29
C GLU A 109 -24.20 39.07 -1.67
N ASN A 110 -24.12 40.22 -2.33
CA ASN A 110 -23.37 41.37 -1.84
C ASN A 110 -24.11 42.03 -0.66
N THR A 111 -23.77 41.63 0.57
CA THR A 111 -24.34 42.19 1.81
C THR A 111 -23.47 43.29 2.43
N SER A 112 -22.29 43.58 1.87
CA SER A 112 -21.22 44.26 2.61
C SER A 112 -21.21 45.79 2.50
N GLY A 113 -22.15 46.39 1.75
CA GLY A 113 -22.18 47.85 1.53
C GLY A 113 -20.95 48.41 0.78
N MET A 114 -20.04 47.52 0.36
CA MET A 114 -18.85 47.81 -0.42
C MET A 114 -19.20 47.84 -1.91
N ASP A 115 -18.42 48.60 -2.67
CA ASP A 115 -18.44 48.53 -4.13
C ASP A 115 -18.32 47.07 -4.58
N PHE A 116 -19.15 46.70 -5.55
CA PHE A 116 -19.32 45.31 -5.94
C PHE A 116 -18.03 44.66 -6.44
N LEU A 117 -17.19 45.39 -7.18
CA LEU A 117 -15.97 44.85 -7.78
C LEU A 117 -14.90 44.49 -6.71
N PRO A 118 -14.53 45.39 -5.76
CA PRO A 118 -13.70 45.01 -4.61
C PRO A 118 -14.25 43.84 -3.80
N PHE A 119 -15.57 43.81 -3.57
CA PHE A 119 -16.21 42.72 -2.84
C PHE A 119 -16.07 41.38 -3.58
N ALA A 120 -16.29 41.38 -4.89
CA ALA A 120 -16.16 40.21 -5.74
C ALA A 120 -14.72 39.65 -5.73
N LEU A 121 -13.70 40.53 -5.81
CA LEU A 121 -12.30 40.15 -5.70
C LEU A 121 -11.93 39.60 -4.32
N LEU A 122 -12.50 40.16 -3.26
CA LEU A 122 -12.31 39.67 -1.89
C LEU A 122 -12.87 38.24 -1.75
N ARG A 123 -14.07 37.99 -2.26
CA ARG A 123 -14.70 36.65 -2.29
C ARG A 123 -13.91 35.64 -3.13
N PHE A 124 -13.42 36.05 -4.29
CA PHE A 124 -12.56 35.22 -5.12
C PHE A 124 -11.29 34.83 -4.36
N SER A 125 -10.66 35.79 -3.68
CA SER A 125 -9.44 35.58 -2.91
C SER A 125 -9.64 34.64 -1.72
N THR A 126 -10.75 34.77 -0.97
CA THR A 126 -11.05 33.89 0.16
C THR A 126 -11.32 32.45 -0.25
N LEU A 127 -12.10 32.23 -1.29
CA LEU A 127 -12.34 30.89 -1.82
C LEU A 127 -11.04 30.26 -2.31
N THR A 128 -10.21 31.02 -3.02
CA THR A 128 -8.91 30.56 -3.50
C THR A 128 -7.98 30.20 -2.34
N LEU A 129 -7.96 31.00 -1.27
CA LEU A 129 -7.21 30.70 -0.04
C LEU A 129 -7.67 29.39 0.59
N GLY A 130 -8.98 29.14 0.64
CA GLY A 130 -9.55 27.87 1.11
C GLY A 130 -9.11 26.67 0.28
N ILE A 131 -9.16 26.79 -1.06
CA ILE A 131 -8.71 25.75 -2.00
C ILE A 131 -7.21 25.45 -1.77
N LEU A 132 -6.38 26.49 -1.65
CA LEU A 132 -4.94 26.36 -1.41
C LEU A 132 -4.63 25.71 -0.06
N SER A 133 -5.35 26.08 1.01
CA SER A 133 -5.22 25.47 2.33
C SER A 133 -5.49 23.96 2.29
N ALA A 134 -6.59 23.55 1.65
CA ALA A 134 -6.92 22.13 1.51
C ALA A 134 -5.88 21.37 0.69
N PHE A 135 -5.36 21.97 -0.38
CA PHE A 135 -4.28 21.39 -1.16
C PHE A 135 -3.01 21.21 -0.33
N PHE A 136 -2.61 22.24 0.43
CA PHE A 136 -1.43 22.20 1.29
C PHE A 136 -1.53 21.11 2.36
N VAL A 137 -2.66 21.03 3.07
CA VAL A 137 -2.89 19.98 4.06
C VAL A 137 -2.88 18.60 3.42
N ASN A 138 -3.49 18.43 2.24
CA ASN A 138 -3.48 17.14 1.56
C ASN A 138 -2.07 16.73 1.10
N LEU A 139 -1.18 17.70 0.81
CA LEU A 139 0.24 17.46 0.51
C LEU A 139 1.02 17.03 1.76
N VAL A 140 0.80 17.69 2.90
CA VAL A 140 1.47 17.35 4.18
C VAL A 140 1.00 15.98 4.70
N PHE A 141 -0.28 15.68 4.60
CA PHE A 141 -0.87 14.40 5.04
C PHE A 141 -0.93 13.38 3.89
N LEU A 142 0.24 12.98 3.37
CA LEU A 142 0.36 11.95 2.34
C LEU A 142 -0.33 10.63 2.76
N PRO A 143 -1.02 9.91 1.84
CA PRO A 143 -1.66 8.64 2.16
C PRO A 143 -0.62 7.58 2.57
N PRO A 144 -0.94 6.72 3.55
CA PRO A 144 -0.05 5.63 3.95
C PRO A 144 0.17 4.70 2.76
N LYS A 145 1.44 4.47 2.41
CA LYS A 145 1.83 3.57 1.33
C LYS A 145 1.64 2.12 1.80
N TYR A 146 0.43 1.56 1.61
CA TYR A 146 0.12 0.17 1.99
C TYR A 146 1.13 -0.83 1.43
N GLU A 147 1.60 -0.58 0.22
CA GLU A 147 2.65 -1.35 -0.43
C GLU A 147 3.92 -1.46 0.43
N VAL A 148 4.47 -0.32 0.88
CA VAL A 148 5.72 -0.27 1.65
C VAL A 148 5.55 -1.00 2.98
N VAL A 149 4.44 -0.72 3.68
CA VAL A 149 4.13 -1.37 4.96
C VAL A 149 3.99 -2.89 4.79
N LEU A 150 3.37 -3.34 3.69
CA LEU A 150 3.20 -4.75 3.39
C LEU A 150 4.54 -5.45 3.17
N LEU A 151 5.41 -4.87 2.35
CA LEU A 151 6.72 -5.43 2.03
C LEU A 151 7.64 -5.45 3.25
N GLN A 152 7.62 -4.39 4.06
CA GLN A 152 8.34 -4.35 5.34
C GLN A 152 7.95 -5.49 6.27
N LYS A 153 6.65 -5.73 6.42
CA LYS A 153 6.16 -6.84 7.24
C LYS A 153 6.58 -8.19 6.66
N ILE A 154 6.50 -8.38 5.35
CA ILE A 154 6.94 -9.63 4.71
C ILE A 154 8.43 -9.87 4.95
N ASP A 155 9.31 -8.88 4.75
CA ASP A 155 10.76 -8.99 4.98
C ASP A 155 11.09 -9.29 6.45
N GLN A 156 10.46 -8.54 7.37
CA GLN A 156 10.61 -8.75 8.80
C GLN A 156 10.22 -10.17 9.21
N PHE A 157 8.99 -10.59 8.94
CA PHE A 157 8.49 -11.88 9.41
C PHE A 157 9.10 -13.07 8.68
N SER A 158 9.49 -12.91 7.40
CA SER A 158 10.27 -13.95 6.73
C SER A 158 11.61 -14.15 7.43
N THR A 159 12.30 -13.06 7.76
CA THR A 159 13.59 -13.13 8.47
C THR A 159 13.44 -13.76 9.85
N GLU A 160 12.41 -13.37 10.61
CA GLU A 160 12.11 -13.96 11.93
C GLU A 160 11.84 -15.48 11.81
N ILE A 161 11.00 -15.92 10.86
CA ILE A 161 10.72 -17.35 10.64
C ILE A 161 11.98 -18.12 10.26
N LEU A 162 12.78 -17.61 9.33
CA LEU A 162 13.97 -18.30 8.83
C LEU A 162 15.06 -18.42 9.91
N GLN A 163 15.17 -17.43 10.80
CA GLN A 163 16.02 -17.50 11.98
C GLN A 163 15.53 -18.58 12.96
N TRP A 164 14.24 -18.59 13.28
CA TRP A 164 13.65 -19.60 14.15
C TRP A 164 13.78 -21.01 13.57
N LEU A 165 13.64 -21.16 12.24
CA LEU A 165 13.80 -22.44 11.57
C LEU A 165 15.22 -22.98 11.72
N ARG A 166 16.22 -22.13 11.56
CA ARG A 166 17.64 -22.49 11.77
C ARG A 166 17.95 -22.85 13.22
N VAL A 167 17.28 -22.23 14.19
CA VAL A 167 17.43 -22.58 15.62
C VAL A 167 16.75 -23.92 15.91
N ALA A 168 15.52 -24.10 15.44
CA ALA A 168 14.71 -25.29 15.70
C ALA A 168 15.33 -26.57 15.10
N THR A 169 15.95 -26.48 13.91
CA THR A 169 16.60 -27.64 13.29
C THR A 169 17.93 -28.02 13.93
N ARG A 170 18.60 -27.09 14.64
CA ARG A 170 19.87 -27.37 15.32
C ARG A 170 19.67 -27.80 16.77
N ASN A 171 18.61 -27.31 17.40
CA ASN A 171 18.22 -27.64 18.75
C ASN A 171 16.79 -28.19 18.75
N TRP A 172 16.67 -29.50 18.52
CA TRP A 172 15.41 -30.26 18.51
C TRP A 172 14.64 -30.25 19.83
N SER A 173 15.23 -29.74 20.91
CA SER A 173 14.62 -29.65 22.24
C SER A 173 13.49 -28.61 22.27
N ASP A 174 12.43 -28.91 23.01
CA ASP A 174 11.28 -28.02 23.19
C ASP A 174 11.73 -26.67 23.77
N GLN A 175 11.48 -25.60 23.00
CA GLN A 175 11.72 -24.22 23.41
C GLN A 175 10.35 -23.59 23.68
N PRO A 176 9.95 -23.37 24.96
CA PRO A 176 8.66 -22.79 25.28
C PRO A 176 8.41 -21.44 24.59
N ALA A 177 9.48 -20.65 24.42
CA ALA A 177 9.43 -19.37 23.72
C ALA A 177 9.09 -19.51 22.22
N LEU A 178 9.46 -20.61 21.57
CA LEU A 178 9.19 -20.84 20.15
C LEU A 178 7.70 -21.04 19.89
N LYS A 179 6.97 -21.67 20.80
CA LYS A 179 5.51 -21.84 20.70
C LYS A 179 4.77 -20.50 20.65
N ASP A 180 5.13 -19.59 21.55
CA ASP A 180 4.54 -18.25 21.62
C ASP A 180 4.86 -17.44 20.37
N GLU A 181 6.09 -17.56 19.86
CA GLU A 181 6.52 -16.91 18.61
C GLU A 181 5.81 -17.48 17.38
N ILE A 182 5.59 -18.80 17.29
CA ILE A 182 4.78 -19.41 16.22
C ILE A 182 3.37 -18.82 16.22
N ALA A 183 2.71 -18.74 17.39
CA ALA A 183 1.38 -18.17 17.50
C ALA A 183 1.34 -16.66 17.15
N ARG A 184 2.36 -15.91 17.58
CA ARG A 184 2.52 -14.49 17.23
C ARG A 184 2.67 -14.29 15.72
N ILE A 185 3.55 -15.06 15.08
CA ILE A 185 3.81 -15.00 13.64
C ILE A 185 2.54 -15.30 12.84
N GLU A 186 1.79 -16.36 13.22
CA GLU A 186 0.50 -16.70 12.59
C GLU A 186 -0.48 -15.51 12.62
N SER A 187 -0.58 -14.83 13.77
CA SER A 187 -1.43 -13.65 13.91
C SER A 187 -0.99 -12.46 13.04
N GLU A 188 0.32 -12.33 12.78
CA GLU A 188 0.88 -11.26 11.94
C GLU A 188 0.73 -11.58 10.45
N ILE A 189 0.80 -12.86 10.06
CA ILE A 189 0.47 -13.33 8.70
C ILE A 189 -0.97 -12.95 8.35
N GLN A 190 -1.92 -13.09 9.29
CA GLN A 190 -3.31 -12.65 9.07
C GLN A 190 -3.40 -11.13 8.83
N LYS A 191 -2.64 -10.32 9.58
CA LYS A 191 -2.57 -8.87 9.36
C LYS A 191 -1.94 -8.51 8.01
N ILE A 192 -0.96 -9.31 7.54
CA ILE A 192 -0.36 -9.15 6.21
C ILE A 192 -1.43 -9.40 5.12
N ASP A 193 -2.28 -10.41 5.27
CA ASP A 193 -3.39 -10.68 4.34
C ASP A 193 -4.40 -9.52 4.30
N ASP A 194 -4.73 -8.92 5.46
CA ASP A 194 -5.60 -7.75 5.55
C ASP A 194 -5.01 -6.54 4.79
N ILE A 195 -3.70 -6.29 4.97
CA ILE A 195 -3.01 -5.20 4.29
C ILE A 195 -2.93 -5.49 2.78
N TYR A 196 -2.69 -6.75 2.38
CA TYR A 196 -2.71 -7.17 0.98
C TYR A 196 -4.08 -6.95 0.32
N THR A 197 -5.16 -7.24 1.04
CA THR A 197 -6.54 -7.00 0.57
C THR A 197 -6.77 -5.50 0.34
N ARG A 198 -6.39 -4.65 1.31
CA ARG A 198 -6.48 -3.18 1.18
C ARG A 198 -5.65 -2.65 0.01
N PHE A 199 -4.44 -3.19 -0.17
CA PHE A 199 -3.59 -2.82 -1.30
C PHE A 199 -4.20 -3.27 -2.63
N THR A 200 -4.86 -4.43 -2.69
CA THR A 200 -5.56 -4.90 -3.90
C THR A 200 -6.75 -4.01 -4.25
N GLU A 201 -7.52 -3.58 -3.25
CA GLU A 201 -8.71 -2.72 -3.40
C GLU A 201 -8.40 -1.27 -3.77
N GLU A 202 -7.17 -0.80 -3.53
CA GLU A 202 -6.78 0.58 -3.82
C GLU A 202 -6.92 0.88 -5.34
N ARG A 203 -7.75 1.87 -5.67
CA ARG A 203 -8.06 2.21 -7.06
C ARG A 203 -6.85 2.80 -7.79
N THR A 204 -6.57 2.26 -8.97
CA THR A 204 -5.54 2.78 -9.89
C THR A 204 -6.20 3.54 -11.03
N TYR A 205 -5.77 4.78 -11.29
CA TYR A 205 -6.49 5.71 -12.17
C TYR A 205 -6.09 5.62 -13.66
N THR A 206 -4.97 4.96 -14.00
CA THR A 206 -4.54 4.77 -15.39
C THR A 206 -4.34 3.29 -15.76
N GLN A 207 -4.61 2.93 -17.02
CA GLN A 207 -4.48 1.53 -17.49
C GLN A 207 -3.03 1.01 -17.40
N LYS A 208 -2.03 1.85 -17.68
CA LYS A 208 -0.60 1.49 -17.54
C LYS A 208 -0.26 1.14 -16.09
N GLN A 209 -0.69 1.95 -15.12
CA GLN A 209 -0.46 1.68 -13.71
C GLN A 209 -1.23 0.44 -13.22
N LYS A 210 -2.41 0.14 -13.80
CA LYS A 210 -3.18 -1.08 -13.48
C LYS A 210 -2.40 -2.35 -13.82
N LEU A 211 -1.73 -2.39 -14.98
CA LEU A 211 -0.91 -3.55 -15.39
C LEU A 211 0.33 -3.72 -14.51
N VAL A 212 1.04 -2.62 -14.22
CA VAL A 212 2.21 -2.64 -13.31
C VAL A 212 1.80 -3.12 -11.92
N LYS A 213 0.69 -2.59 -11.38
CA LYS A 213 0.14 -3.02 -10.10
C LYS A 213 -0.27 -4.48 -10.10
N ALA A 214 -0.94 -4.97 -11.15
CA ALA A 214 -1.33 -6.37 -11.25
C ALA A 214 -0.12 -7.31 -11.22
N ARG A 215 0.95 -7.01 -11.96
CA ARG A 215 2.19 -7.80 -11.92
C ARG A 215 2.83 -7.80 -10.52
N LYS A 216 2.87 -6.64 -9.88
CA LYS A 216 3.39 -6.49 -8.51
C LYS A 216 2.57 -7.28 -7.48
N LEU A 217 1.24 -7.25 -7.59
CA LEU A 217 0.33 -8.02 -6.75
C LEU A 217 0.55 -9.54 -6.86
N VAL A 218 0.94 -10.04 -8.04
CA VAL A 218 1.28 -11.46 -8.24
C VAL A 218 2.55 -11.82 -7.49
N VAL A 219 3.61 -11.01 -7.60
CA VAL A 219 4.87 -11.23 -6.87
C VAL A 219 4.66 -11.15 -5.36
N ILE A 220 3.96 -10.11 -4.88
CA ILE A 220 3.66 -9.95 -3.44
C ILE A 220 2.82 -11.12 -2.92
N ARG A 221 1.81 -11.57 -3.68
CA ARG A 221 1.03 -12.75 -3.30
C ARG A 221 1.94 -13.96 -3.15
N GLN A 222 2.86 -14.16 -4.08
CA GLN A 222 3.79 -15.28 -4.02
C GLN A 222 4.73 -15.18 -2.80
N LEU A 223 5.22 -13.99 -2.45
CA LEU A 223 6.02 -13.78 -1.23
C LEU A 223 5.23 -14.12 0.04
N ILE A 224 3.94 -13.77 0.10
CA ILE A 224 3.07 -14.16 1.23
C ILE A 224 2.87 -15.68 1.25
N THR A 225 2.74 -16.32 0.09
CA THR A 225 2.65 -17.78 -0.01
C THR A 225 3.92 -18.46 0.50
N THR A 226 5.11 -18.01 0.10
CA THR A 226 6.38 -18.60 0.58
C THR A 226 6.61 -18.34 2.08
N LEU A 227 6.21 -17.16 2.59
CA LEU A 227 6.18 -16.86 4.02
C LEU A 227 5.33 -17.88 4.78
N LYS A 228 4.08 -18.12 4.33
CA LYS A 228 3.16 -19.10 4.93
C LYS A 228 3.73 -20.51 4.91
N GLN A 229 4.36 -20.93 3.80
CA GLN A 229 4.98 -22.25 3.70
C GLN A 229 6.18 -22.39 4.64
N SER A 230 7.03 -21.38 4.77
CA SER A 230 8.14 -21.39 5.73
C SER A 230 7.67 -21.44 7.19
N HIS A 231 6.58 -20.73 7.52
CA HIS A 231 5.94 -20.81 8.82
C HIS A 231 5.37 -22.22 9.08
N GLY A 232 4.77 -22.82 8.05
CA GLY A 232 4.29 -24.18 8.08
C GLY A 232 5.41 -25.17 8.42
N ILE A 233 6.57 -25.09 7.75
CA ILE A 233 7.69 -25.98 8.09
C ILE A 233 8.14 -25.75 9.54
N LEU A 234 8.29 -24.49 9.97
CA LEU A 234 8.68 -24.17 11.35
C LEU A 234 7.76 -24.83 12.37
N LYS A 235 6.45 -24.79 12.12
CA LYS A 235 5.46 -25.44 12.98
C LYS A 235 5.59 -26.96 12.99
N GLU A 236 5.76 -27.61 11.83
CA GLU A 236 5.95 -29.08 11.79
C GLU A 236 7.26 -29.51 12.45
N VAL A 237 8.34 -28.77 12.24
CA VAL A 237 9.63 -29.00 12.89
C VAL A 237 9.51 -28.86 14.41
N TYR A 238 8.76 -27.87 14.89
CA TYR A 238 8.46 -27.71 16.32
C TYR A 238 7.61 -28.87 16.86
N ASP A 239 6.51 -29.22 16.19
CA ASP A 239 5.59 -30.26 16.61
C ASP A 239 6.27 -31.66 16.62
N LEU A 240 7.23 -31.90 15.73
CA LEU A 240 8.01 -33.13 15.65
C LEU A 240 9.28 -33.14 16.53
N GLY A 241 9.62 -32.02 17.18
CA GLY A 241 10.94 -31.74 17.78
C GLY A 241 11.68 -32.94 18.38
N GLU A 242 11.13 -33.54 19.44
CA GLU A 242 11.77 -34.67 20.15
C GLU A 242 11.99 -35.89 19.23
N LYS A 243 11.06 -36.17 18.31
CA LYS A 243 11.15 -37.31 17.38
C LYS A 243 12.18 -37.09 16.28
N MET A 244 12.44 -35.84 15.91
CA MET A 244 13.52 -35.50 14.97
C MET A 244 14.90 -35.73 15.59
N SER A 245 15.02 -35.70 16.92
CA SER A 245 16.26 -36.03 17.62
C SER A 245 16.61 -37.53 17.59
N GLU A 246 15.64 -38.39 17.30
CA GLU A 246 15.82 -39.85 17.18
C GLU A 246 16.30 -40.29 15.78
N LEU A 247 16.41 -39.35 14.83
CA LEU A 247 16.92 -39.64 13.50
C LEU A 247 18.38 -40.10 13.56
N PRO A 248 18.80 -41.06 12.70
CA PRO A 248 20.21 -41.37 12.53
C PRO A 248 21.03 -40.11 12.21
N ASN A 249 22.22 -39.97 12.80
CA ASN A 249 23.04 -38.76 12.68
C ASN A 249 23.21 -38.29 11.22
N CYS A 250 23.53 -39.21 10.30
CA CYS A 250 23.69 -38.86 8.88
C CYS A 250 22.42 -38.28 8.24
N SER A 251 21.24 -38.75 8.65
CA SER A 251 19.95 -38.28 8.13
C SER A 251 19.56 -36.92 8.72
N SER A 252 19.87 -36.70 10.00
CA SER A 252 19.69 -35.39 10.66
C SER A 252 20.60 -34.32 10.05
N GLU A 253 21.87 -34.64 9.82
CA GLU A 253 22.84 -33.75 9.14
C GLU A 253 22.36 -33.38 7.73
N THR A 254 21.94 -34.37 6.93
CA THR A 254 21.41 -34.12 5.57
C THR A 254 20.16 -33.23 5.61
N PHE A 255 19.26 -33.43 6.58
CA PHE A 255 18.07 -32.58 6.76
C PHE A 255 18.43 -31.13 7.04
N VAL A 256 19.36 -30.90 7.98
CA VAL A 256 19.81 -29.56 8.35
C VAL A 256 20.49 -28.88 7.16
N GLU A 257 21.35 -29.58 6.44
CA GLU A 257 22.06 -29.05 5.26
C GLU A 257 21.10 -28.62 4.15
N GLU A 258 20.17 -29.50 3.76
CA GLU A 258 19.22 -29.21 2.68
C GLU A 258 18.23 -28.11 3.06
N LEU A 259 17.81 -28.06 4.33
CA LEU A 259 16.97 -26.97 4.81
C LEU A 259 17.73 -25.64 4.89
N ASP A 260 19.00 -25.64 5.31
CA ASP A 260 19.83 -24.42 5.32
C ASP A 260 20.01 -23.88 3.90
N LYS A 261 20.23 -24.74 2.89
CA LYS A 261 20.22 -24.34 1.46
C LYS A 261 18.88 -23.70 1.07
N ALA A 262 17.75 -24.28 1.49
CA ALA A 262 16.42 -23.74 1.20
C ALA A 262 16.17 -22.39 1.89
N ILE A 263 16.62 -22.24 3.14
CA ILE A 263 16.59 -20.97 3.88
C ILE A 263 17.40 -19.91 3.14
N MET A 264 18.65 -20.22 2.76
CA MET A 264 19.51 -19.30 2.01
C MET A 264 18.90 -18.88 0.67
N SER A 265 18.27 -19.82 -0.04
CA SER A 265 17.54 -19.53 -1.28
C SER A 265 16.38 -18.56 -1.04
N HIS A 266 15.59 -18.79 0.03
CA HIS A 266 14.47 -17.91 0.39
C HIS A 266 14.95 -16.50 0.78
N GLU A 267 15.98 -16.38 1.63
CA GLU A 267 16.58 -15.10 2.01
C GLU A 267 17.04 -14.32 0.76
N LYS A 268 17.73 -14.98 -0.17
CA LYS A 268 18.20 -14.37 -1.42
C LYS A 268 17.03 -13.88 -2.29
N LEU A 269 15.95 -14.64 -2.38
CA LEU A 269 14.75 -14.25 -3.13
C LEU A 269 14.07 -13.03 -2.51
N ILE A 270 13.97 -12.97 -1.18
CA ILE A 270 13.42 -11.80 -0.46
C ILE A 270 14.30 -10.58 -0.71
N LEU A 271 15.62 -10.68 -0.51
CA LEU A 271 16.55 -9.58 -0.73
C LEU A 271 16.51 -9.08 -2.18
N SER A 272 16.37 -9.98 -3.15
CA SER A 272 16.20 -9.63 -4.55
C SER A 272 14.85 -8.97 -4.82
N ALA A 273 13.76 -9.44 -4.19
CA ALA A 273 12.44 -8.83 -4.30
C ALA A 273 12.39 -7.42 -3.69
N MET A 274 13.12 -7.20 -2.60
CA MET A 274 13.29 -5.89 -1.96
C MET A 274 14.27 -4.98 -2.71
N GLY A 275 14.92 -5.46 -3.78
CA GLY A 275 15.88 -4.69 -4.56
C GLY A 275 17.21 -4.43 -3.86
N ARG A 276 17.49 -5.12 -2.74
CA ARG A 276 18.76 -5.00 -1.99
C ARG A 276 19.93 -5.68 -2.69
N ILE A 277 19.64 -6.67 -3.54
CA ILE A 277 20.63 -7.41 -4.32
C ILE A 277 20.23 -7.37 -5.79
N LYS A 278 21.18 -7.05 -6.68
CA LYS A 278 20.99 -7.20 -8.12
C LYS A 278 20.92 -8.68 -8.46
N HIS A 279 19.92 -9.11 -9.22
CA HIS A 279 19.84 -10.47 -9.72
C HIS A 279 20.90 -10.67 -10.81
N GLN A 280 22.16 -10.87 -10.40
CA GLN A 280 23.28 -11.03 -11.31
C GLN A 280 23.20 -12.45 -11.92
N GLN A 281 23.11 -12.49 -13.26
CA GLN A 281 23.05 -13.73 -14.06
C GLN A 281 24.41 -14.43 -14.20
N GLU A 282 25.48 -13.92 -13.58
CA GLU A 282 26.83 -14.45 -13.71
C GLU A 282 27.20 -15.23 -12.45
N GLU A 283 27.21 -16.57 -12.57
CA GLU A 283 28.09 -17.54 -11.88
C GLU A 283 27.45 -18.92 -12.07
N SER A 284 27.74 -19.52 -13.23
CA SER A 284 27.19 -20.80 -13.68
C SER A 284 27.93 -22.02 -13.12
N SER A 285 29.03 -21.85 -12.39
CA SER A 285 29.85 -22.96 -11.87
C SER A 285 29.65 -23.28 -10.38
N ILE A 286 29.07 -22.37 -9.58
CA ILE A 286 28.88 -22.56 -8.12
C ILE A 286 27.43 -22.99 -7.78
N ARG A 287 26.51 -22.96 -8.76
CA ARG A 287 25.06 -23.16 -8.55
C ARG A 287 24.62 -24.60 -8.25
N GLU A 288 25.30 -25.61 -8.78
CA GLU A 288 24.87 -27.02 -8.56
C GLU A 288 25.02 -27.46 -7.09
N THR A 289 25.84 -26.77 -6.30
CA THR A 289 26.12 -27.15 -4.90
C THR A 289 25.24 -26.41 -3.87
N LEU A 290 24.49 -25.38 -4.30
CA LEU A 290 23.75 -24.46 -3.42
C LEU A 290 22.23 -24.49 -3.58
N ASP A 291 21.68 -25.06 -4.66
CA ASP A 291 20.24 -25.27 -4.77
C ASP A 291 19.84 -26.47 -3.89
N PRO A 292 18.77 -26.37 -3.08
CA PRO A 292 18.35 -27.43 -2.18
C PRO A 292 17.70 -28.59 -2.95
N ASP A 293 18.13 -29.83 -2.66
CA ASP A 293 17.52 -31.06 -3.15
C ASP A 293 16.50 -31.59 -2.15
N ILE A 294 15.43 -30.81 -1.97
CA ILE A 294 14.30 -31.19 -1.11
C ILE A 294 13.63 -32.50 -1.56
N PRO A 295 13.47 -32.81 -2.85
CA PRO A 295 12.96 -34.11 -3.28
C PRO A 295 13.80 -35.28 -2.76
N ALA A 296 15.13 -35.24 -2.92
CA ALA A 296 16.01 -36.30 -2.40
C ALA A 296 15.97 -36.38 -0.86
N LEU A 297 15.87 -35.23 -0.17
CA LEU A 297 15.68 -35.21 1.28
C LEU A 297 14.39 -35.92 1.68
N VAL A 298 13.28 -35.64 0.99
CA VAL A 298 11.98 -36.25 1.29
C VAL A 298 12.03 -37.76 1.04
N ASP A 299 12.65 -38.22 -0.05
CA ASP A 299 12.84 -39.65 -0.32
C ASP A 299 13.68 -40.33 0.77
N LEU A 300 14.76 -39.69 1.23
CA LEU A 300 15.58 -40.16 2.34
C LEU A 300 14.76 -40.27 3.63
N LEU A 301 13.98 -39.25 3.97
CA LEU A 301 13.12 -39.28 5.16
C LEU A 301 12.07 -40.39 5.07
N ILE A 302 11.42 -40.56 3.91
CA ILE A 302 10.46 -41.65 3.68
C ILE A 302 11.11 -43.00 3.97
N HIS A 303 12.31 -43.26 3.42
CA HIS A 303 13.02 -44.50 3.67
C HIS A 303 13.42 -44.72 5.15
N VAL A 304 13.81 -43.65 5.85
CA VAL A 304 14.12 -43.75 7.30
C VAL A 304 12.87 -44.11 8.10
N PHE A 305 11.72 -43.51 7.78
CA PHE A 305 10.47 -43.74 8.50
C PHE A 305 9.70 -44.98 8.07
N GLU A 306 9.97 -45.55 6.90
CA GLU A 306 9.44 -46.85 6.49
C GLU A 306 9.92 -48.01 7.36
N ASN A 307 11.09 -47.85 8.01
CA ASN A 307 11.67 -48.85 8.90
C ASN A 307 11.19 -48.72 10.37
N LYS A 308 10.36 -47.71 10.68
CA LYS A 308 9.79 -47.44 12.00
C LYS A 308 8.32 -47.93 12.09
N GLU A 309 7.76 -47.97 13.31
CA GLU A 309 6.37 -48.39 13.51
C GLU A 309 5.36 -47.51 12.75
N ASN A 310 4.21 -48.07 12.38
CA ASN A 310 3.20 -47.42 11.52
C ASN A 310 2.74 -46.05 12.05
N ASP A 311 2.62 -45.88 13.37
CA ASP A 311 2.17 -44.64 13.99
C ASP A 311 3.22 -43.52 13.87
N GLU A 312 4.52 -43.86 13.93
CA GLU A 312 5.59 -42.89 13.69
C GLU A 312 5.65 -42.47 12.23
N LYS A 313 5.49 -43.42 11.30
CA LYS A 313 5.47 -43.16 9.86
C LYS A 313 4.42 -42.12 9.46
N MET A 314 3.21 -42.20 10.04
CA MET A 314 2.12 -41.26 9.71
C MET A 314 2.39 -39.82 10.16
N LEU A 315 3.23 -39.63 11.18
CA LEU A 315 3.54 -38.30 11.73
C LEU A 315 4.49 -37.48 10.86
N PHE A 316 5.28 -38.11 10.00
CA PHE A 316 6.26 -37.40 9.13
C PHE A 316 5.68 -37.00 7.76
N LEU A 317 4.55 -37.59 7.35
CA LEU A 317 3.89 -37.25 6.08
C LEU A 317 3.54 -35.75 5.96
N PRO A 318 3.02 -35.08 7.01
CA PRO A 318 2.77 -33.64 6.97
C PRO A 318 4.06 -32.83 6.70
N LEU A 319 5.18 -33.17 7.36
CA LEU A 319 6.47 -32.51 7.14
C LEU A 319 6.96 -32.70 5.70
N ALA A 320 6.91 -33.93 5.18
CA ALA A 320 7.28 -34.23 3.79
C ALA A 320 6.44 -33.42 2.79
N SER A 321 5.12 -33.34 3.02
CA SER A 321 4.22 -32.53 2.18
C SER A 321 4.59 -31.04 2.22
N ARG A 322 4.85 -30.49 3.41
CA ARG A 322 5.23 -29.08 3.55
C ARG A 322 6.58 -28.76 2.94
N LEU A 323 7.56 -29.65 3.05
CA LEU A 323 8.86 -29.51 2.39
C LEU A 323 8.71 -29.46 0.86
N MET A 324 7.94 -30.39 0.28
CA MET A 324 7.67 -30.42 -1.15
C MET A 324 6.90 -29.18 -1.65
N GLU A 325 5.89 -28.73 -0.89
CA GLU A 325 5.15 -27.50 -1.20
C GLU A 325 6.05 -26.27 -1.13
N TYR A 326 6.86 -26.16 -0.08
CA TYR A 326 7.80 -25.06 0.09
C TYR A 326 8.82 -25.00 -1.04
N HIS A 327 9.41 -26.14 -1.41
CA HIS A 327 10.32 -26.24 -2.56
C HIS A 327 9.63 -25.72 -3.83
N ARG A 328 8.41 -26.20 -4.12
CA ARG A 328 7.64 -25.77 -5.30
C ARG A 328 7.34 -24.26 -5.30
N GLU A 329 6.93 -23.71 -4.17
CA GLU A 329 6.55 -22.30 -4.06
C GLU A 329 7.77 -21.36 -4.08
N LEU A 330 8.93 -21.78 -3.56
CA LEU A 330 10.21 -21.07 -3.73
C LEU A 330 10.62 -21.03 -5.20
N ASP A 331 10.49 -22.16 -5.89
CA ASP A 331 10.88 -22.29 -7.29
C ASP A 331 9.96 -21.46 -8.20
N ARG A 332 8.67 -21.41 -7.86
CA ARG A 332 7.69 -20.50 -8.46
C ARG A 332 8.02 -19.03 -8.19
N LEU A 333 8.41 -18.67 -6.98
CA LEU A 333 8.84 -17.31 -6.63
C LEU A 333 10.07 -16.89 -7.44
N LYS A 334 11.08 -17.76 -7.55
CA LYS A 334 12.28 -17.56 -8.39
C LYS A 334 11.90 -17.22 -9.83
N ARG A 335 11.00 -18.02 -10.44
CA ARG A 335 10.53 -17.77 -11.83
C ARG A 335 9.74 -16.47 -11.97
N LEU A 336 8.82 -16.18 -11.04
CA LEU A 336 8.00 -14.96 -11.07
C LEU A 336 8.86 -13.70 -10.88
N LEU A 337 9.81 -13.74 -9.95
CA LEU A 337 10.72 -12.63 -9.69
C LEU A 337 11.63 -12.36 -10.89
N ASN A 338 12.17 -13.40 -11.52
CA ASN A 338 12.99 -13.28 -12.73
C ASN A 338 12.22 -12.64 -13.88
N SER A 339 10.95 -13.04 -14.06
CA SER A 339 10.07 -12.42 -15.04
C SER A 339 9.82 -10.96 -14.70
N TYR A 340 9.50 -10.64 -13.44
CA TYR A 340 9.21 -9.28 -13.00
C TYR A 340 10.39 -8.32 -13.20
N LEU A 341 11.59 -8.73 -12.79
CA LEU A 341 12.81 -7.92 -12.86
C LEU A 341 13.23 -7.64 -14.32
N ARG A 342 13.12 -8.62 -15.22
CA ARG A 342 13.44 -8.44 -16.66
C ARG A 342 12.64 -7.33 -17.33
N TYR A 343 11.39 -7.12 -16.90
CA TYR A 343 10.48 -6.15 -17.52
C TYR A 343 10.47 -4.76 -16.85
N HIS A 344 11.10 -4.58 -15.67
CA HIS A 344 11.04 -3.34 -14.89
C HIS A 344 12.43 -2.80 -14.49
N ASN A 345 13.44 -2.94 -15.37
CA ASN A 345 14.82 -2.48 -15.10
C ASN A 345 14.99 -0.97 -14.84
N GLU A 346 14.01 -0.12 -15.17
CA GLU A 346 14.05 1.33 -14.87
C GLU A 346 13.16 1.75 -13.68
N ASP A 347 12.15 0.94 -13.33
CA ASP A 347 11.37 1.04 -12.08
C ASP A 347 11.94 0.06 -11.04
N SER A 348 13.25 -0.19 -11.07
CA SER A 348 13.95 -1.35 -10.48
C SER A 348 14.09 -1.27 -8.97
N THR A 349 13.01 -0.96 -8.28
CA THR A 349 12.91 -1.01 -6.84
C THR A 349 11.44 -1.23 -6.51
N VAL A 350 11.17 -2.32 -5.81
CA VAL A 350 10.04 -2.39 -4.91
C VAL A 350 10.44 -1.49 -3.73
N VAL A 351 10.40 -0.16 -3.95
CA VAL A 351 11.11 0.86 -3.15
C VAL A 351 10.63 0.86 -1.70
N MET A 352 11.47 0.38 -0.80
CA MET A 352 11.65 1.01 0.50
C MET A 352 12.21 2.41 0.27
N PRO A 353 11.56 3.50 0.70
CA PRO A 353 12.19 4.82 0.63
C PRO A 353 13.49 4.74 1.42
N LYS A 354 14.62 5.19 0.82
CA LYS A 354 15.81 5.51 1.59
C LYS A 354 15.38 6.52 2.66
N GLU A 355 15.77 6.24 3.89
CA GLU A 355 15.47 7.03 5.10
C GLU A 355 15.68 8.53 4.91
#